data_AF-A0A9E6FBF2-F1
#
_entry.id   AF-A0A9E6FBF2-F1
#
_cell.length_a   1.000
_cell.length_b   1.000
_cell.length_c   1.000
_cell.angle_alpha   90.00
_cell.angle_beta   90.00
_cell.angle_gamma   90.00
#
_symmetry.space_group_name_H-M   'P 1'
#
loop_
_entity.id
_entity.type
_entity.pdbx_description
1 polymer ?
#
loop_
_entity_poly.entity_id
_entity_poly.type
_entity_poly.pdbx_seq_one_letter_code
_entity_poly.pdbx_strand_id
1 'polypeptide(L)'
;MQPHSMCALALAGFIWNSYSNPVVSKCVMRVEYRRDGLYVSHSYDLTDIVESSDKRELKVSIMRSGGGLSCVMHLRRSSTQEGSEITMTHETIHVSGLREVFNLYKMKISNGMHYNSMKYRSYGGEYESDDRKKLSFTCEVKNTNENFVPVRYVLERTQLILSKI
;
A
#
# COMPACT_ATOMS: atom_id res chain seq x y z
N MET A 1 -14.65 -1.24 -15.61
CA MET A 1 -13.47 -0.48 -15.14
C MET A 1 -12.95 -1.15 -13.88
N GLN A 2 -11.76 -1.78 -13.94
CA GLN A 2 -11.25 -2.58 -12.82
C GLN A 2 -11.06 -1.73 -11.55
N PRO A 3 -11.35 -2.31 -10.36
CA PRO A 3 -11.15 -1.64 -9.08
C PRO A 3 -9.70 -1.20 -8.97
N HIS A 4 -9.48 -0.12 -8.25
CA HIS A 4 -8.20 0.53 -8.27
C HIS A 4 -7.11 -0.43 -7.74
N SER A 5 -5.86 -0.31 -8.19
CA SER A 5 -4.74 -1.15 -7.71
C SER A 5 -4.36 -0.71 -6.30
N MET A 6 -5.24 -1.00 -5.35
CA MET A 6 -5.17 -0.54 -3.96
C MET A 6 -4.32 -1.48 -3.10
N CYS A 7 -3.84 -2.61 -3.64
CA CYS A 7 -2.95 -3.52 -2.92
C CYS A 7 -1.62 -2.87 -2.58
N ALA A 8 -1.04 -2.05 -3.48
CA ALA A 8 0.15 -1.25 -3.20
C ALA A 8 -0.08 -0.25 -2.07
N LEU A 9 -1.25 0.38 -2.03
CA LEU A 9 -1.62 1.31 -0.96
C LEU A 9 -1.76 0.58 0.38
N ALA A 10 -2.47 -0.55 0.39
CA ALA A 10 -2.61 -1.39 1.59
C ALA A 10 -1.24 -1.84 2.13
N LEU A 11 -0.32 -2.27 1.25
CA LEU A 11 1.04 -2.64 1.64
C LEU A 11 1.85 -1.47 2.16
N ALA A 12 1.79 -0.30 1.50
CA ALA A 12 2.46 0.90 1.97
C ALA A 12 1.97 1.30 3.38
N GLY A 13 0.66 1.25 3.63
CA GLY A 13 0.10 1.49 4.96
C GLY A 13 0.53 0.45 6.01
N PHE A 14 0.68 -0.82 5.63
CA PHE A 14 1.18 -1.88 6.50
C PHE A 14 2.65 -1.69 6.90
N ILE A 15 3.52 -1.45 5.93
CA ILE A 15 4.97 -1.35 6.13
C ILE A 15 5.34 -0.16 7.00
N TRP A 16 4.59 0.92 6.80
CA TRP A 16 4.77 2.11 7.60
C TRP A 16 4.40 1.88 9.08
N ASN A 17 3.44 0.99 9.33
CA ASN A 17 3.06 0.55 10.67
C ASN A 17 4.03 -0.47 11.30
N SER A 18 4.81 -1.21 10.50
CA SER A 18 5.75 -2.24 10.98
C SER A 18 7.14 -1.69 11.33
N TYR A 19 7.46 -0.44 11.02
CA TYR A 19 8.74 0.18 11.39
C TYR A 19 8.95 0.30 12.92
N SER A 20 7.88 0.25 13.72
CA SER A 20 7.93 0.37 15.19
C SER A 20 7.46 -0.88 15.94
N ASN A 21 7.01 -1.92 15.24
CA ASN A 21 6.45 -3.14 15.83
C ASN A 21 6.93 -4.37 15.05
N PRO A 22 7.09 -5.54 15.69
CA PRO A 22 7.42 -6.77 14.98
C PRO A 22 6.41 -7.03 13.85
N VAL A 23 6.92 -7.52 12.72
CA VAL A 23 6.11 -7.88 11.56
C VAL A 23 5.11 -8.96 12.00
N VAL A 24 3.83 -8.62 11.92
CA VAL A 24 2.75 -9.56 12.22
C VAL A 24 2.56 -10.50 11.03
N SER A 25 2.13 -11.73 11.30
CA SER A 25 1.85 -12.73 10.27
C SER A 25 0.59 -12.41 9.45
N LYS A 26 -0.34 -11.62 10.01
CA LYS A 26 -1.56 -11.18 9.32
C LYS A 26 -2.02 -9.79 9.76
N CYS A 27 -2.41 -8.96 8.80
CA CYS A 27 -2.98 -7.63 9.01
C CYS A 27 -4.18 -7.38 8.08
N VAL A 28 -5.20 -6.66 8.57
CA VAL A 28 -6.29 -6.15 7.73
C VAL A 28 -6.17 -4.64 7.58
N MET A 29 -6.13 -4.19 6.33
CA MET A 29 -6.07 -2.78 5.95
C MET A 29 -7.36 -2.37 5.26
N ARG A 30 -8.03 -1.33 5.78
CA ARG A 30 -9.19 -0.71 5.16
C ARG A 30 -8.73 0.50 4.35
N VAL A 31 -9.19 0.61 3.11
CA VAL A 31 -8.92 1.71 2.20
C VAL A 31 -10.25 2.36 1.82
N GLU A 32 -10.37 3.65 2.09
CA GLU A 32 -11.57 4.44 1.80
C GLU A 32 -11.25 5.57 0.84
N TYR A 33 -12.16 5.87 -0.08
CA TYR A 33 -12.03 7.01 -0.99
C TYR A 33 -13.38 7.48 -1.51
N ARG A 34 -13.41 8.71 -2.03
CA ARG A 34 -14.57 9.23 -2.76
C ARG A 34 -14.42 8.92 -4.24
N ARG A 35 -15.49 8.41 -4.85
CA ARG A 35 -15.62 8.20 -6.29
C ARG A 35 -17.01 8.63 -6.71
N ASP A 36 -17.08 9.53 -7.69
CA ASP A 36 -18.35 10.00 -8.26
C ASP A 36 -19.34 10.52 -7.19
N GLY A 37 -18.82 11.18 -6.15
CA GLY A 37 -19.61 11.70 -5.02
C GLY A 37 -19.97 10.66 -3.94
N LEU A 38 -19.69 9.38 -4.16
CA LEU A 38 -19.97 8.29 -3.23
C LEU A 38 -18.73 7.88 -2.43
N TYR A 39 -18.92 7.51 -1.17
CA TYR A 39 -17.89 6.88 -0.36
C TYR A 39 -17.77 5.40 -0.69
N VAL A 40 -16.56 4.97 -1.01
CA VAL A 40 -16.22 3.57 -1.29
C VAL A 40 -15.21 3.10 -0.26
N SER A 41 -15.42 1.90 0.29
CA SER A 41 -14.51 1.26 1.24
C SER A 41 -14.17 -0.16 0.79
N HIS A 42 -12.90 -0.52 0.89
CA HIS A 42 -12.36 -1.84 0.57
C HIS A 42 -11.44 -2.32 1.69
N SER A 43 -11.62 -3.56 2.13
CA SER A 43 -10.71 -4.23 3.06
C SER A 43 -9.76 -5.16 2.31
N TYR A 44 -8.50 -5.15 2.72
CA TYR A 44 -7.43 -6.00 2.20
C TYR A 44 -6.83 -6.81 3.34
N ASP A 45 -6.84 -8.12 3.18
CA ASP A 45 -6.11 -9.08 4.00
C ASP A 45 -4.68 -9.18 3.47
N LEU A 46 -3.71 -8.90 4.34
CA LEU A 46 -2.28 -9.12 4.11
C LEU A 46 -1.88 -10.38 4.88
N THR A 47 -1.45 -11.41 4.17
CA THR A 47 -1.08 -12.73 4.69
C THR A 47 0.26 -13.19 4.11
N ASP A 48 0.75 -14.34 4.61
CA ASP A 48 1.96 -15.00 4.10
C ASP A 48 3.16 -14.06 4.04
N ILE A 49 3.29 -13.26 5.10
CA ILE A 49 4.30 -12.22 5.20
C ILE A 49 5.65 -12.86 5.50
N VAL A 50 6.57 -12.79 4.55
CA VAL A 50 7.94 -13.29 4.67
C VAL A 50 8.90 -12.11 4.60
N GLU A 51 9.60 -11.83 5.70
CA GLU A 51 10.64 -10.79 5.78
C GLU A 51 12.03 -11.45 5.72
N SER A 52 12.96 -10.84 4.97
CA SER A 52 14.36 -11.27 4.96
C SER A 52 15.03 -11.04 6.31
N SER A 53 16.09 -11.80 6.59
CA SER A 53 16.85 -11.68 7.85
C SER A 53 17.46 -10.29 8.06
N ASP A 54 17.82 -9.59 6.99
CA ASP A 54 18.35 -8.22 7.02
C ASP A 54 17.25 -7.13 6.98
N LYS A 55 15.97 -7.54 6.95
CA LYS A 55 14.78 -6.68 6.90
C LYS A 55 14.71 -5.73 5.71
N ARG A 56 15.47 -6.01 4.64
CA ARG A 56 15.44 -5.20 3.42
C ARG A 56 14.42 -5.69 2.42
N GLU A 57 14.01 -6.95 2.51
CA GLU A 57 13.05 -7.56 1.60
C GLU A 57 11.84 -8.07 2.35
N LEU A 58 10.66 -7.88 1.75
CA LEU A 58 9.39 -8.32 2.30
C LEU A 58 8.51 -8.83 1.18
N LYS A 59 8.03 -10.06 1.30
CA LYS A 59 7.04 -10.65 0.40
C LYS A 59 5.72 -10.79 1.11
N VAL A 60 4.63 -10.33 0.50
CA VAL A 60 3.29 -10.32 1.10
C VAL A 60 2.25 -10.77 0.08
N SER A 61 1.35 -11.65 0.52
CA SER A 61 0.13 -11.98 -0.21
C SER A 61 -0.98 -11.00 0.19
N ILE A 62 -1.64 -10.39 -0.79
CA ILE A 62 -2.67 -9.38 -0.57
C ILE A 62 -3.95 -9.79 -1.29
N MET A 63 -5.02 -9.93 -0.53
CA MET A 63 -6.34 -10.30 -1.05
C MET A 63 -7.40 -9.31 -0.56
N ARG A 64 -8.35 -8.95 -1.42
CA ARG A 64 -9.50 -8.14 -1.00
C ARG A 64 -10.47 -9.04 -0.21
N SER A 65 -10.86 -8.63 1.01
CA SER A 65 -11.68 -9.45 1.93
C SER A 65 -13.07 -9.79 1.39
N GLY A 66 -13.61 -8.98 0.48
CA GLY A 66 -14.88 -9.24 -0.21
C GLY A 66 -14.78 -10.18 -1.42
N GLY A 67 -13.65 -10.86 -1.58
CA GLY A 67 -13.32 -11.63 -2.79
C GLY A 67 -12.66 -10.76 -3.86
N GLY A 68 -11.89 -11.40 -4.73
CA GLY A 68 -11.13 -10.77 -5.79
C GLY A 68 -9.89 -11.57 -6.16
N LEU A 69 -9.16 -11.06 -7.14
CA LEU A 69 -7.88 -11.63 -7.51
C LEU A 69 -6.85 -11.33 -6.40
N SER A 70 -6.04 -12.32 -6.04
CA SER A 70 -4.94 -12.18 -5.11
C SER A 70 -3.72 -11.58 -5.81
N CYS A 71 -3.03 -10.66 -5.13
CA CYS A 71 -1.78 -10.10 -5.60
C CYS A 71 -0.66 -10.46 -4.64
N VAL A 72 0.40 -11.08 -5.14
CA VAL A 72 1.65 -11.20 -4.40
C VAL A 72 2.51 -9.99 -4.72
N MET A 73 2.98 -9.32 -3.68
CA MET A 73 3.83 -8.14 -3.80
C MET A 73 5.18 -8.41 -3.13
N HIS A 74 6.24 -8.02 -3.83
CA HIS A 74 7.59 -8.01 -3.31
C HIS A 74 8.03 -6.58 -3.06
N LEU A 75 8.56 -6.34 -1.87
CA LEU A 75 9.09 -5.05 -1.47
C LEU A 75 10.59 -5.17 -1.19
N ARG A 76 11.35 -4.20 -1.68
CA ARG A 76 12.77 -4.04 -1.43
C ARG A 76 13.06 -2.63 -0.92
N ARG A 77 13.83 -2.55 0.16
CA ARG A 77 14.34 -1.30 0.76
C ARG A 77 15.81 -1.15 0.38
N SER A 78 16.23 0.06 0.01
CA SER A 78 17.66 0.36 -0.20
C SER A 78 18.47 0.28 1.10
N SER A 79 17.84 0.65 2.22
CA SER A 79 18.37 0.44 3.58
C SER A 79 17.23 0.35 4.60
N THR A 80 17.54 -0.01 5.85
CA THR A 80 16.58 0.00 6.97
C THR A 80 16.45 1.36 7.65
N GLN A 81 17.15 2.38 7.16
CA GLN A 81 17.07 3.74 7.69
C GLN A 81 15.82 4.45 7.18
N GLU A 82 15.26 5.31 8.02
CA GLU A 82 14.18 6.21 7.64
C GLU A 82 14.57 7.09 6.44
N GLY A 83 13.61 7.34 5.54
CA GLY A 83 13.82 8.13 4.32
C GLY A 83 14.43 7.33 3.17
N SER A 84 14.80 6.06 3.39
CA SER A 84 15.31 5.19 2.33
C SER A 84 14.27 4.93 1.26
N GLU A 85 14.75 4.83 0.02
CA GLU A 85 13.92 4.43 -1.11
C GLU A 85 13.42 2.99 -0.90
N ILE A 86 12.13 2.82 -1.16
CA ILE A 86 11.41 1.58 -1.15
C ILE A 86 10.86 1.33 -2.56
N THR A 87 11.09 0.13 -3.06
CA THR A 87 10.48 -0.37 -4.29
C THR A 87 9.49 -1.48 -3.96
N MET A 88 8.24 -1.36 -4.41
CA MET A 88 7.25 -2.43 -4.42
C MET A 88 7.05 -2.91 -5.85
N THR A 89 6.95 -4.22 -6.03
CA THR A 89 6.75 -4.85 -7.34
C THR A 89 5.62 -5.86 -7.23
N HIS A 90 4.67 -5.78 -8.17
CA HIS A 90 3.57 -6.73 -8.28
C HIS A 90 4.04 -7.99 -9.04
N GLU A 91 4.05 -9.14 -8.37
CA GLU A 91 4.48 -10.41 -8.97
C GLU A 91 3.36 -11.10 -9.78
N THR A 92 2.08 -10.92 -9.40
CA THR A 92 0.98 -11.75 -9.94
C THR A 92 -0.34 -11.02 -10.26
N ILE A 93 -0.98 -11.57 -11.30
CA ILE A 93 -2.42 -11.61 -11.68
C ILE A 93 -3.14 -10.30 -12.08
N HIS A 94 -2.79 -9.10 -11.61
CA HIS A 94 -3.56 -7.88 -11.99
C HIS A 94 -2.86 -7.03 -13.06
N VAL A 95 -1.57 -6.72 -12.85
CA VAL A 95 -0.66 -6.06 -13.79
C VAL A 95 0.76 -6.52 -13.45
N SER A 96 1.23 -7.58 -14.10
CA SER A 96 2.61 -8.06 -13.87
C SER A 96 3.61 -6.98 -14.26
N GLY A 97 4.60 -6.71 -13.39
CA GLY A 97 5.62 -5.70 -13.63
C GLY A 97 5.22 -4.26 -13.30
N LEU A 98 4.02 -4.03 -12.73
CA LEU A 98 3.71 -2.77 -12.05
C LEU A 98 4.69 -2.59 -10.88
N ARG A 99 5.29 -1.41 -10.81
CA ARG A 99 6.29 -1.07 -9.79
C ARG A 99 5.98 0.26 -9.17
N GLU A 100 6.04 0.33 -7.85
CA GLU A 100 5.94 1.56 -7.08
C GLU A 100 7.28 1.88 -6.44
N VAL A 101 7.71 3.13 -6.51
CA VAL A 101 8.92 3.60 -5.84
C VAL A 101 8.59 4.82 -5.00
N PHE A 102 9.06 4.87 -3.75
CA PHE A 102 8.79 5.97 -2.83
C PHE A 102 9.82 6.03 -1.70
N ASN A 103 9.91 7.18 -1.03
CA ASN A 103 10.67 7.33 0.20
C ASN A 103 9.73 7.29 1.40
N LEU A 104 10.08 6.49 2.41
CA LEU A 104 9.28 6.32 3.62
C LEU A 104 9.93 6.98 4.83
N TYR A 105 9.27 8.00 5.37
CA TYR A 105 9.62 8.67 6.61
C TYR A 105 8.67 8.25 7.75
N LYS A 106 9.04 8.58 8.99
CA LYS A 106 8.28 8.25 10.21
C LYS A 106 6.81 8.65 10.11
N MET A 107 6.55 9.84 9.54
CA MET A 107 5.23 10.45 9.45
C MET A 107 4.80 10.81 8.01
N LYS A 108 5.55 10.37 6.99
CA LYS A 108 5.24 10.70 5.60
C LYS A 108 5.73 9.66 4.58
N ILE A 109 4.93 9.45 3.53
CA ILE A 109 5.39 8.91 2.24
C ILE A 109 5.57 10.07 1.27
N SER A 110 6.74 10.13 0.62
CA SER A 110 7.06 11.16 -0.36
C SER A 110 7.65 10.58 -1.64
N ASN A 111 7.61 11.36 -2.72
CA ASN A 111 8.18 10.99 -4.02
C ASN A 111 7.64 9.66 -4.56
N GLY A 112 6.37 9.35 -4.25
CA GLY A 112 5.75 8.12 -4.69
C GLY A 112 5.45 8.16 -6.18
N MET A 113 5.89 7.13 -6.92
CA MET A 113 5.70 7.00 -8.36
C MET A 113 5.24 5.60 -8.72
N HIS A 114 4.28 5.50 -9.65
CA HIS A 114 3.87 4.25 -10.28
C HIS A 114 4.51 4.12 -11.66
N TYR A 115 5.25 3.04 -11.88
CA TYR A 115 5.88 2.68 -13.15
C TYR A 115 5.10 1.55 -13.80
N ASN A 116 4.97 1.58 -15.14
CA ASN A 116 4.18 0.62 -15.91
C ASN A 116 2.68 0.64 -15.54
N SER A 117 2.20 1.79 -15.06
CA SER A 117 0.79 2.02 -14.76
C SER A 117 0.15 2.90 -15.81
N MET A 118 -0.97 2.44 -16.38
CA MET A 118 -1.78 3.24 -17.29
C MET A 118 -2.81 4.13 -16.57
N LYS A 119 -2.95 3.95 -15.25
CA LYS A 119 -4.04 4.55 -14.46
C LYS A 119 -3.55 5.42 -13.30
N TYR A 120 -2.35 5.18 -12.79
CA TYR A 120 -1.78 5.91 -11.66
C TYR A 120 -0.45 6.53 -12.07
N ARG A 121 -0.12 7.70 -11.52
CA ARG A 121 1.13 8.40 -11.84
C ARG A 121 1.99 8.63 -10.61
N SER A 122 1.64 9.60 -9.78
CA SER A 122 2.37 9.91 -8.54
C SER A 122 1.48 9.79 -7.31
N TYR A 123 2.11 9.72 -6.15
CA TYR A 123 1.42 9.67 -4.87
C TYR A 123 2.25 10.15 -3.69
N GLY A 124 1.56 10.46 -2.59
CA GLY A 124 2.15 10.78 -1.30
C GLY A 124 1.12 10.65 -0.19
N GLY A 125 1.57 10.62 1.07
CA GLY A 125 0.64 10.51 2.19
C GLY A 125 1.27 10.87 3.52
N GLU A 126 0.43 11.23 4.48
CA GLU A 126 0.82 11.70 5.82
C GLU A 126 -0.14 11.12 6.87
N TYR A 127 0.40 10.70 8.01
CA TYR A 127 -0.44 10.21 9.11
C TYR A 127 -1.29 11.33 9.70
N GLU A 128 -2.52 10.99 10.09
CA GLU A 128 -3.41 11.93 10.76
C GLU A 128 -3.14 12.03 12.26
N SER A 129 -2.36 11.11 12.82
CA SER A 129 -2.10 11.00 14.25
C SER A 129 -0.79 10.25 14.55
N ASP A 130 -0.20 10.54 15.71
CA ASP A 130 1.03 9.88 16.21
C ASP A 130 0.86 8.38 16.46
N ASP A 131 -0.38 7.90 16.60
CA ASP A 131 -0.68 6.47 16.81
C ASP A 131 -0.56 5.61 15.54
N ARG A 132 -0.33 6.26 14.38
CA ARG A 132 -0.09 5.66 13.06
C ARG A 132 -1.21 4.75 12.55
N LYS A 133 -2.40 4.78 13.15
CA LYS A 133 -3.51 3.90 12.73
C LYS A 133 -4.19 4.38 11.46
N LYS A 134 -4.12 5.68 11.17
CA LYS A 134 -4.85 6.33 10.09
C LYS A 134 -3.96 7.22 9.23
N LEU A 135 -3.92 6.92 7.94
CA LEU A 135 -3.10 7.59 6.94
C LEU A 135 -3.99 8.26 5.90
N SER A 136 -3.72 9.53 5.63
CA SER A 136 -4.28 10.23 4.47
C SER A 136 -3.30 10.15 3.30
N PHE A 137 -3.78 9.69 2.15
CA PHE A 137 -2.97 9.43 0.97
C PHE A 137 -3.59 10.15 -0.24
N THR A 138 -2.78 10.79 -1.07
CA THR A 138 -3.22 11.38 -2.33
C THR A 138 -2.51 10.66 -3.47
N CYS A 139 -3.29 10.19 -4.45
CA CYS A 139 -2.77 9.56 -5.66
C CYS A 139 -3.30 10.28 -6.89
N GLU A 140 -2.44 10.52 -7.87
CA GLU A 140 -2.86 10.96 -9.19
C GLU A 140 -3.44 9.79 -9.99
N VAL A 141 -4.73 9.89 -10.32
CA VAL A 141 -5.48 8.87 -11.06
C VAL A 141 -5.91 9.43 -12.41
N LYS A 142 -5.71 8.65 -13.48
CA LYS A 142 -6.18 8.99 -14.83
C LYS A 142 -7.72 8.97 -14.86
N ASN A 143 -8.33 10.10 -15.18
CA ASN A 143 -9.77 10.22 -15.36
C ASN A 143 -10.20 9.79 -16.78
N THR A 144 -11.50 9.86 -17.06
CA THR A 144 -12.07 9.49 -18.38
C THR A 144 -11.61 10.39 -19.52
N ASN A 145 -11.18 11.61 -19.21
CA ASN A 145 -10.65 12.58 -20.18
C ASN A 145 -9.12 12.45 -20.33
N GLU A 146 -8.55 11.33 -19.90
CA GLU A 146 -7.13 11.01 -19.91
C GLU A 146 -6.21 11.92 -19.09
N ASN A 147 -6.79 12.83 -18.29
CA ASN A 147 -6.05 13.72 -17.41
C ASN A 147 -5.82 13.05 -16.05
N PHE A 148 -4.65 13.27 -15.46
CA PHE A 148 -4.37 12.86 -14.09
C PHE A 148 -4.96 13.85 -13.10
N VAL A 149 -5.78 13.36 -12.18
CA VAL A 149 -6.40 14.16 -11.12
C VAL A 149 -6.08 13.58 -9.75
N PRO A 150 -5.87 14.42 -8.72
CA PRO A 150 -5.60 13.95 -7.37
C PRO A 150 -6.87 13.33 -6.78
N VAL A 151 -6.75 12.12 -6.24
CA VAL A 151 -7.77 11.43 -5.46
C VAL A 151 -7.23 11.18 -4.06
N ARG A 152 -8.00 11.58 -3.05
CA ARG A 152 -7.68 11.31 -1.64
C ARG A 152 -8.23 9.96 -1.22
N TYR A 153 -7.36 9.17 -0.61
CA TYR A 153 -7.62 7.91 0.04
C TYR A 153 -7.34 8.06 1.54
N VAL A 154 -8.10 7.34 2.35
CA VAL A 154 -7.85 7.17 3.78
C VAL A 154 -7.57 5.70 4.00
N LEU A 155 -6.45 5.40 4.63
CA LEU A 155 -6.06 4.05 4.98
C LEU A 155 -6.16 3.92 6.49
N GLU A 156 -6.87 2.88 6.95
CA GLU A 156 -7.04 2.59 8.37
C GLU A 156 -6.64 1.14 8.65
N ARG A 157 -5.79 0.96 9.66
CA ARG A 157 -5.45 -0.36 10.17
C ARG A 157 -6.48 -0.77 11.21
N THR A 158 -7.28 -1.79 10.90
CA THR A 158 -8.39 -2.21 11.76
C THR A 158 -8.05 -3.40 12.66
N GLN A 159 -7.18 -4.33 12.24
CA GLN A 159 -6.89 -5.51 13.04
C GLN A 159 -5.51 -6.12 12.74
N LEU A 160 -4.78 -6.45 13.81
CA LEU A 160 -3.57 -7.28 13.77
C LEU A 160 -3.92 -8.66 14.32
N ILE A 161 -3.60 -9.72 13.59
CA ILE A 161 -3.73 -11.08 14.09
C ILE A 161 -2.30 -11.61 14.27
N LEU A 162 -1.88 -11.68 15.52
CA LEU A 162 -0.64 -12.34 15.90
C LEU A 162 -0.90 -13.84 15.92
N SER A 163 -0.58 -14.56 14.84
CA SER A 163 -0.47 -16.01 14.97
C SER A 163 0.88 -16.31 15.62
N LYS A 164 0.85 -16.78 16.88
CA LYS A 164 2.00 -17.48 17.44
C LYS A 164 2.29 -18.69 16.54
N ILE A 165 3.50 -18.78 16.01
CA ILE A 165 4.10 -20.04 15.57
C ILE A 165 4.91 -20.55 16.76
#